data_AF-A0A932KHJ4-F1
#
_entry.id   AF-A0A932KHJ4-F1
#
_cell.length_a   1.000
_cell.length_b   1.000
_cell.length_c   1.000
_cell.angle_alpha   90.00
_cell.angle_beta   90.00
_cell.angle_gamma   90.00
#
_symmetry.space_group_name_H-M   'P 1'
#
loop_
_entity.id
_entity.type
_entity.pdbx_description
1 polymer ?
#
loop_
_entity_poly.entity_id
_entity_poly.type
_entity_poly.pdbx_seq_one_letter_code
_entity_poly.pdbx_strand_id
1 'polypeptide(L)'
;MEKQITTIEGLAALIQNTMASKEDLKGLATKEDVKELRQEMNTRFSEVNTRLDHLDARVGRIEADINELQGEIVYRHEFEDALSRIKYLERKLGIESGV
;
A
#
# COMPACT_ATOMS: atom_id res chain seq x y z
N MET A 1 -17.12 24.57 -50.79
CA MET A 1 -18.56 24.74 -51.08
C MET A 1 -19.30 23.64 -50.37
N GLU A 2 -20.01 23.95 -49.29
CA GLU A 2 -20.97 23.00 -48.72
C GLU A 2 -22.05 22.74 -49.78
N LYS A 3 -22.31 21.47 -50.09
CA LYS A 3 -23.42 21.10 -50.98
C LYS A 3 -24.71 21.49 -50.26
N GLN A 4 -25.39 22.51 -50.77
CA GLN A 4 -26.70 22.90 -50.26
C GLN A 4 -27.67 21.74 -50.48
N ILE A 5 -28.26 21.22 -49.41
CA ILE A 5 -29.25 20.14 -49.51
C ILE A 5 -30.55 20.76 -49.99
N THR A 6 -31.01 20.34 -51.18
CA THR A 6 -32.19 20.92 -51.84
C THR A 6 -33.38 19.96 -51.90
N THR A 7 -33.24 18.71 -51.43
CA THR A 7 -34.31 17.71 -51.45
C THR A 7 -34.42 16.97 -50.12
N ILE A 8 -35.60 16.40 -49.85
CA ILE A 8 -35.88 15.60 -48.65
C ILE A 8 -35.05 14.31 -48.66
N GLU A 9 -34.84 13.70 -49.83
CA GLU A 9 -34.01 12.51 -49.98
C GLU A 9 -32.54 12.80 -49.65
N GLY A 10 -32.03 13.96 -50.07
CA GLY A 10 -30.68 14.41 -49.73
C GLY A 10 -30.49 14.61 -48.23
N LEU A 11 -31.52 15.14 -47.56
CA LEU A 11 -31.53 15.28 -46.10
C LEU A 11 -31.56 13.92 -45.40
N ALA A 12 -32.39 12.98 -45.87
CA ALA A 12 -32.49 11.64 -45.32
C ALA A 12 -31.17 10.86 -45.43
N ALA A 13 -30.50 10.95 -46.59
CA ALA A 13 -29.20 10.32 -46.81
C ALA A 13 -28.11 10.92 -45.91
N LEU A 14 -28.10 12.25 -45.70
CA LEU A 14 -27.15 12.89 -44.78
C LEU A 14 -27.35 12.39 -43.34
N ILE A 15 -28.59 12.32 -42.87
CA ILE A 15 -28.93 11.84 -41.52
C ILE A 15 -28.46 10.39 -41.34
N GLN A 16 -28.75 9.51 -42.29
CA GLN A 16 -28.31 8.10 -42.23
C GLN A 16 -26.78 7.96 -42.20
N ASN A 17 -26.05 8.81 -42.92
CA ASN A 17 -24.59 8.74 -42.97
C ASN A 17 -23.89 9.41 -41.78
N THR A 18 -24.60 10.24 -41.01
CA THR A 18 -24.01 11.02 -39.90
C THR A 18 -24.37 10.46 -38.53
N MET A 19 -25.55 9.85 -38.39
CA MET A 19 -26.01 9.33 -37.11
C MET A 19 -25.40 7.95 -36.83
N ALA A 20 -24.88 7.75 -35.62
CA ALA A 20 -24.54 6.43 -35.13
C ALA A 20 -25.80 5.55 -35.05
N SER A 21 -25.67 4.31 -35.49
CA SER A 21 -26.71 3.29 -35.34
C SER A 21 -26.74 2.75 -33.90
N LYS A 22 -27.79 2.01 -33.57
CA LYS A 22 -27.85 1.29 -32.28
C LYS A 22 -26.73 0.25 -32.15
N GLU A 23 -26.26 -0.31 -33.26
CA GLU A 23 -25.17 -1.30 -33.25
C GLU A 23 -23.86 -0.66 -32.82
N ASP A 24 -23.58 0.56 -33.31
CA ASP A 24 -22.36 1.32 -33.01
C ASP A 24 -22.23 1.65 -31.51
N LEU A 25 -23.34 1.68 -30.78
CA LEU A 25 -23.40 2.04 -29.36
C LEU A 25 -23.32 0.83 -28.41
N LYS A 26 -23.47 -0.41 -28.89
CA LYS A 26 -23.56 -1.60 -28.01
C LYS A 26 -22.31 -1.86 -27.16
N GLY A 27 -21.15 -1.38 -27.60
CA GLY A 27 -19.88 -1.53 -26.88
C GLY A 27 -19.55 -0.38 -25.92
N LEU A 28 -20.38 0.65 -25.85
CA LEU A 28 -20.14 1.77 -24.94
C LEU A 28 -20.55 1.41 -23.52
N ALA A 29 -19.68 1.75 -22.57
CA ALA A 29 -19.99 1.60 -21.16
C ALA A 29 -21.24 2.41 -20.80
N THR A 30 -22.15 1.77 -20.08
CA THR A 30 -23.36 2.41 -19.56
C THR A 30 -23.05 3.15 -18.26
N LYS A 31 -24.02 3.96 -17.81
CA LYS A 31 -23.92 4.61 -16.50
C LYS A 31 -23.91 3.60 -15.35
N GLU A 32 -24.52 2.42 -15.53
CA GLU A 32 -24.53 1.39 -14.49
C GLU A 32 -23.14 0.73 -14.37
N ASP A 33 -22.46 0.48 -15.49
CA ASP A 33 -21.10 -0.07 -15.51
C ASP A 33 -20.14 0.83 -14.72
N VAL A 34 -20.23 2.15 -14.91
CA VAL A 34 -19.42 3.14 -14.17
C VAL A 34 -19.74 3.12 -12.67
N LYS A 35 -21.02 2.93 -12.31
CA LYS A 35 -21.47 2.86 -10.92
C LYS A 35 -20.99 1.58 -10.24
N GLU A 36 -21.02 0.45 -10.95
CA GLU A 36 -20.48 -0.84 -10.49
C GLU A 36 -18.97 -0.74 -10.25
N LEU A 37 -18.22 -0.20 -11.23
CA LEU A 37 -16.78 0.05 -11.06
C LEU A 37 -16.47 0.93 -9.85
N ARG A 38 -17.26 2.00 -9.63
CA ARG A 38 -17.11 2.85 -8.44
C ARG A 38 -17.39 2.09 -7.14
N GLN A 39 -18.39 1.21 -7.12
CA GLN A 39 -18.69 0.39 -5.95
C GLN A 39 -17.57 -0.62 -5.67
N GLU A 40 -17.11 -1.34 -6.69
CA GLU A 40 -15.98 -2.28 -6.56
C GLU A 40 -14.72 -1.57 -6.04
N MET A 41 -14.42 -0.39 -6.60
CA MET A 41 -13.29 0.44 -6.19
C MET A 41 -13.41 0.85 -4.72
N ASN A 42 -14.58 1.29 -4.27
CA ASN A 42 -14.80 1.64 -2.86
C ASN A 42 -14.61 0.44 -1.93
N THR A 43 -15.11 -0.74 -2.31
CA THR A 43 -14.92 -1.98 -1.54
C THR A 43 -13.44 -2.30 -1.41
N ARG A 44 -12.70 -2.30 -2.53
CA ARG A 44 -11.25 -2.57 -2.52
C ARG A 44 -10.47 -1.55 -1.68
N PHE A 45 -10.82 -0.26 -1.76
CA PHE A 45 -10.19 0.76 -0.92
C PHE A 45 -10.49 0.54 0.57
N SER A 46 -11.72 0.14 0.91
CA SER A 46 -12.06 -0.21 2.30
C SER A 46 -11.24 -1.40 2.80
N GLU A 47 -11.04 -2.43 1.99
CA GLU A 47 -10.22 -3.59 2.36
C GLU A 47 -8.74 -3.21 2.56
N VAL A 48 -8.22 -2.30 1.72
CA VAL A 48 -6.86 -1.78 1.87
C VAL A 48 -6.72 -1.00 3.18
N ASN A 49 -7.68 -0.14 3.53
CA ASN A 49 -7.66 0.59 4.79
C ASN A 49 -7.61 -0.36 6.00
N THR A 50 -8.47 -1.39 6.01
CA THR A 50 -8.44 -2.40 7.09
C THR A 50 -7.07 -3.09 7.20
N ARG A 51 -6.42 -3.39 6.07
CA ARG A 51 -5.07 -3.99 6.09
C ARG A 51 -4.02 -3.02 6.61
N LEU A 52 -4.12 -1.73 6.31
CA LEU A 52 -3.23 -0.70 6.84
C LEU A 52 -3.41 -0.55 8.35
N ASP A 53 -4.65 -0.53 8.85
CA ASP A 53 -4.95 -0.51 10.29
C ASP A 53 -4.30 -1.70 11.02
N HIS A 54 -4.35 -2.89 10.41
CA HIS A 54 -3.66 -4.07 10.95
C HIS A 54 -2.13 -3.95 10.93
N LEU A 55 -1.55 -3.29 9.92
CA LEU A 55 -0.12 -3.04 9.85
C LEU A 55 0.31 -2.04 10.92
N ASP A 56 -0.42 -0.94 11.09
CA ASP A 56 -0.15 0.07 12.12
C ASP A 56 -0.16 -0.57 13.53
N ALA A 57 -1.15 -1.41 13.82
CA ALA A 57 -1.20 -2.15 15.09
C ALA A 57 -0.04 -3.14 15.28
N ARG A 58 0.51 -3.72 14.21
CA ARG A 58 1.68 -4.60 14.28
C ARG A 58 2.97 -3.81 14.47
N VAL A 59 3.12 -2.71 13.74
CA VAL A 59 4.28 -1.82 13.87
C VAL A 59 4.33 -1.24 15.28
N GLY A 60 3.21 -0.75 15.82
CA GLY A 60 3.16 -0.25 17.20
C GLY A 60 3.54 -1.29 18.25
N ARG A 61 3.21 -2.57 18.04
CA ARG A 61 3.69 -3.65 18.92
C ARG A 61 5.18 -3.90 18.77
N ILE A 62 5.69 -3.96 17.54
CA ILE A 62 7.13 -4.12 17.28
C ILE A 62 7.92 -2.96 17.91
N GLU A 63 7.42 -1.74 17.82
CA GLU A 63 8.04 -0.57 18.46
C GLU A 63 8.08 -0.72 19.99
N ALA A 64 6.98 -1.19 20.61
CA ALA A 64 6.94 -1.46 22.05
C ALA A 64 7.96 -2.54 22.45
N ASP A 65 7.98 -3.67 21.73
CA ASP A 65 8.89 -4.78 21.97
C ASP A 65 10.38 -4.34 21.82
N ILE A 66 10.68 -3.53 20.81
CA ILE A 66 12.04 -2.98 20.60
C ILE A 66 12.44 -2.06 21.76
N ASN A 67 11.54 -1.22 22.24
CA ASN A 67 11.82 -0.33 23.37
C ASN A 67 12.10 -1.13 24.66
N GLU A 68 11.38 -2.23 24.88
CA GLU A 68 11.64 -3.13 26.01
C GLU A 68 13.01 -3.78 25.90
N LEU A 69 13.35 -4.34 24.73
CA LEU A 69 14.67 -4.94 24.48
C LEU A 69 15.81 -3.94 24.66
N GLN A 70 15.64 -2.68 24.26
CA GLN A 70 16.64 -1.64 24.49
C GLN A 70 16.92 -1.39 25.98
N GLY A 71 15.92 -1.59 26.85
CA GLY A 71 16.09 -1.49 28.29
C GLY A 71 16.85 -2.68 28.91
N GLU A 72 16.74 -3.86 28.30
CA GLU A 72 17.38 -5.09 28.81
C GLU A 72 18.79 -5.34 28.25
N ILE A 73 19.14 -4.74 27.11
CA ILE A 73 20.44 -4.94 26.48
C ILE A 73 21.52 -4.16 27.24
N VAL A 74 22.45 -4.89 27.86
CA VAL A 74 23.71 -4.33 28.38
C VAL A 74 24.57 -3.92 27.20
N TYR A 75 25.02 -2.65 27.18
CA TYR A 75 25.87 -2.19 26.10
C TYR A 75 27.23 -2.89 26.17
N ARG A 76 27.81 -3.19 25.01
CA ARG A 76 29.11 -3.89 24.90
C ARG A 76 30.19 -3.29 25.81
N HIS A 77 30.23 -1.96 25.95
CA HIS A 77 31.22 -1.26 26.79
C HIS A 77 31.02 -1.51 28.29
N GLU A 78 29.78 -1.67 28.77
CA GLU A 78 29.49 -2.00 30.18
C GLU A 78 29.91 -3.43 30.49
N PHE A 79 29.69 -4.34 29.54
CA PHE A 79 30.17 -5.71 29.65
C PHE A 79 31.71 -5.79 29.64
N GLU A 80 32.36 -5.03 28.76
CA GLU A 80 33.83 -4.92 28.72
C GLU A 80 34.42 -4.33 30.00
N ASP A 81 33.77 -3.32 30.62
CA ASP A 81 34.16 -2.79 31.93
C ASP A 81 34.02 -3.86 33.02
N ALA A 82 32.87 -4.55 33.08
CA ALA A 82 32.64 -5.62 34.04
C ALA A 82 33.68 -6.74 33.92
N LEU A 83 33.99 -7.19 32.70
CA LEU A 83 35.06 -8.17 32.45
C LEU A 83 36.43 -7.67 32.87
N SER A 84 36.75 -6.40 32.60
CA SER A 84 38.02 -5.79 33.02
C SER A 84 38.16 -5.79 34.53
N ARG A 85 37.06 -5.50 35.24
CA ARG A 85 37.00 -5.53 36.71
C ARG A 85 37.10 -6.95 37.26
N ILE A 86 36.44 -7.93 36.64
CA ILE A 86 36.55 -9.35 37.02
C ILE A 86 38.00 -9.82 36.87
N LYS A 87 38.64 -9.56 35.72
CA LYS A 87 40.03 -9.93 35.47
C LYS A 87 41.01 -9.33 36.48
N TYR A 88 40.73 -8.12 36.95
CA TYR A 88 41.51 -7.51 38.03
C TYR A 88 41.35 -8.25 39.37
N LEU A 89 40.12 -8.63 39.73
CA LEU A 89 39.84 -9.39 40.96
C LEU A 89 40.43 -10.78 40.93
N GLU A 90 40.32 -11.51 39.81
CA GLU A 90 40.92 -12.84 39.64
C GLU A 90 42.42 -12.81 39.91
N ARG A 91 43.13 -11.83 39.32
CA ARG A 91 44.57 -11.63 39.56
C ARG A 91 44.88 -11.34 41.02
N LYS A 92 44.04 -10.55 41.70
CA LYS A 92 44.24 -10.21 43.13
C LYS A 92 43.99 -11.39 44.05
N LEU A 93 43.07 -12.27 43.69
CA LEU A 93 42.69 -13.44 44.48
C LEU A 93 43.47 -14.70 44.10
N GLY A 94 44.34 -14.64 43.09
CA GLY A 94 45.11 -15.79 42.61
C GLY A 94 44.25 -16.87 41.96
N ILE A 95 43.10 -16.49 41.40
CA ILE A 95 42.19 -17.40 40.70
C ILE A 95 42.63 -17.50 39.25
N GLU A 96 42.78 -18.73 38.74
CA GLU A 96 42.92 -18.98 37.30
C GLU A 96 41.53 -19.08 36.67
N SER A 97 41.28 -18.24 35.66
CA SER A 97 40.02 -18.24 34.93
C SER A 97 39.90 -19.53 34.09
N GLY A 98 38.73 -20.16 34.10
CA GLY A 98 38.48 -21.43 33.42
C GLY A 98 38.37 -21.26 31.89
N VAL A 99 39.00 -22.18 31.16
CA VAL A 99 38.80 -22.38 29.70
C VAL A 99 37.49 -23.11 29.47
#